data_AF-A0A849F665-F1
#
_entry.id   AF-A0A849F665-F1
#
_cell.length_a   1.000
_cell.length_b   1.000
_cell.length_c   1.000
_cell.angle_alpha   90.00
_cell.angle_beta   90.00
_cell.angle_gamma   90.00
#
_symmetry.space_group_name_H-M   'P 1'
#
loop_
_entity.id
_entity.type
_entity.pdbx_description
1 polymer ?
#
loop_
_entity_poly.entity_id
_entity_poly.type
_entity_poly.pdbx_seq_one_letter_code
_entity_poly.pdbx_strand_id
1 'polypeptide(L)'
;MALNFNQYATEGNTFLKKYTKEMNLGDNKDKAGRILSSILHALRDIIPIEESLQLIAQFPMFLKAVYVNGWTIRKNRPKIKQMADFIDLVRKHDG
;
A
#
# COMPACT_ATOMS: atom_id res chain seq x y z
N MET A 1 0.71 -24.13 0.90
CA MET A 1 1.26 -23.32 2.00
C MET A 1 0.18 -23.22 3.07
N ALA A 2 0.44 -23.61 4.31
CA ALA A 2 -0.58 -23.55 5.36
C ALA A 2 -0.88 -22.08 5.71
N LEU A 3 -2.15 -21.74 5.90
CA LEU A 3 -2.56 -20.38 6.29
C LEU A 3 -2.18 -20.14 7.76
N ASN A 4 -1.12 -19.37 8.00
CA ASN A 4 -0.66 -19.01 9.35
C ASN A 4 -0.85 -17.51 9.60
N PHE A 5 -2.00 -17.14 10.15
CA PHE A 5 -2.34 -15.75 10.44
C PHE A 5 -1.44 -15.11 11.51
N ASN A 6 -0.97 -15.88 12.49
CA ASN A 6 -0.06 -15.38 13.53
C ASN A 6 1.27 -14.94 12.92
N GLN A 7 1.78 -15.71 11.95
CA GLN A 7 2.98 -15.34 11.21
C GLN A 7 2.75 -14.06 10.39
N TYR A 8 1.63 -13.95 9.68
CA TYR A 8 1.34 -12.74 8.87
C TYR A 8 1.23 -11.48 9.72
N ALA A 9 0.62 -11.57 10.90
CA ALA A 9 0.54 -10.47 11.85
C ALA A 9 1.94 -10.08 12.38
N THR A 10 2.79 -11.06 12.68
CA THR A 10 4.17 -10.84 13.14
C THR A 10 5.01 -10.16 12.05
N GLU A 11 4.91 -10.62 10.81
CA GLU A 11 5.57 -10.01 9.65
C GLU A 11 5.12 -8.56 9.44
N GLY A 12 3.80 -8.31 9.46
CA GLY A 12 3.25 -6.95 9.31
C GLY A 12 3.72 -5.98 10.40
N ASN A 13 3.69 -6.42 11.66
CA ASN A 13 4.17 -5.60 12.79
C ASN A 13 5.67 -5.31 12.70
N THR A 14 6.47 -6.30 12.28
CA THR A 14 7.93 -6.15 12.11
C THR A 14 8.24 -5.19 10.97
N PHE A 15 7.56 -5.34 9.84
CA PHE A 15 7.66 -4.44 8.70
C PHE A 15 7.31 -3.01 9.11
N LEU A 16 6.16 -2.81 9.76
CA LEU A 16 5.68 -1.46 10.11
C LEU A 16 6.62 -0.78 11.11
N LYS A 17 7.17 -1.51 12.08
CA LYS A 17 8.17 -0.98 13.01
C LYS A 17 9.42 -0.50 12.27
N LYS A 18 9.94 -1.29 11.33
CA LYS A 18 11.09 -0.91 10.51
C LYS A 18 10.77 0.30 9.63
N TYR A 19 9.64 0.26 8.92
CA TYR A 19 9.21 1.33 8.03
C TYR A 19 9.03 2.67 8.75
N THR A 20 8.41 2.67 9.94
CA THR A 20 8.24 3.88 10.77
C THR A 20 9.59 4.51 11.13
N LYS A 21 10.59 3.67 11.44
CA LYS A 21 11.96 4.12 11.73
C LYS A 21 12.63 4.73 10.50
N GLU A 22 12.56 4.07 9.35
CA GLU A 22 13.15 4.56 8.09
C GLU A 22 12.53 5.89 7.62
N MET A 23 11.25 6.12 7.94
CA MET A 23 10.57 7.37 7.63
C MET A 23 10.81 8.50 8.64
N ASN A 24 11.62 8.28 9.69
CA ASN A 24 11.82 9.22 10.80
C ASN A 24 10.50 9.69 11.45
N LEU A 25 9.52 8.79 11.58
CA LEU A 25 8.22 9.09 12.19
C LEU A 25 8.16 8.80 13.71
N GLY A 26 9.32 8.55 14.33
CA GLY A 26 9.43 8.14 15.73
C GLY A 26 8.71 6.82 15.97
N ASP A 27 7.81 6.80 16.94
CA ASP A 27 6.98 5.63 17.28
C ASP A 27 5.58 5.67 16.65
N ASN A 28 5.30 6.63 15.75
CA ASN A 28 3.98 6.81 15.15
C ASN A 28 3.72 5.82 14.00
N LYS A 29 3.49 4.55 14.38
CA LYS A 29 3.19 3.45 13.45
C LYS A 29 1.90 3.67 12.69
N ASP A 30 0.90 4.32 13.30
CA ASP A 30 -0.38 4.60 12.66
C ASP A 30 -0.21 5.56 11.50
N LYS A 31 0.59 6.61 11.68
CA LYS A 31 0.94 7.55 10.60
C LYS A 31 1.72 6.84 9.49
N ALA A 32 2.70 6.00 9.84
CA ALA A 32 3.44 5.23 8.85
C ALA A 32 2.51 4.29 8.05
N GLY A 33 1.61 3.58 8.74
CA GLY A 33 0.65 2.66 8.12
C GLY A 33 -0.31 3.37 7.17
N ARG A 34 -0.77 4.57 7.54
CA ARG A 34 -1.58 5.44 6.66
C ARG A 34 -0.82 5.82 5.40
N ILE A 35 0.39 6.37 5.54
CA ILE A 35 1.19 6.79 4.38
C ILE A 35 1.48 5.61 3.43
N LEU A 36 1.84 4.44 3.97
CA LEU A 36 2.03 3.24 3.16
C LEU A 36 0.76 2.86 2.40
N SER A 37 -0.38 2.86 3.08
CA SER A 37 -1.68 2.52 2.47
C SER A 37 -2.01 3.50 1.35
N SER A 38 -1.82 4.80 1.57
CA SER A 38 -2.05 5.85 0.57
C SER A 38 -1.15 5.69 -0.65
N ILE A 39 0.13 5.32 -0.46
CA ILE A 39 1.06 5.04 -1.56
C ILE A 39 0.59 3.84 -2.39
N LEU A 40 0.23 2.73 -1.72
CA LEU A 40 -0.23 1.52 -2.41
C LEU A 40 -1.55 1.76 -3.17
N HIS A 41 -2.45 2.56 -2.59
CA HIS A 41 -3.73 2.90 -3.21
C HIS A 41 -3.56 3.89 -4.37
N ALA A 42 -2.61 4.80 -4.31
CA ALA A 42 -2.27 5.63 -5.47
C ALA A 42 -1.62 4.80 -6.59
N LEU A 43 -0.74 3.86 -6.23
CA LEU A 43 -0.06 2.99 -7.19
C LEU A 43 -1.05 2.11 -7.95
N ARG A 44 -2.01 1.48 -7.26
CA ARG A 44 -3.04 0.64 -7.91
C ARG A 44 -3.97 1.43 -8.83
N ASP A 45 -4.16 2.73 -8.58
CA ASP A 45 -5.05 3.58 -9.38
C ASP A 45 -4.43 3.89 -10.75
N ILE A 46 -3.10 3.89 -10.87
CA ILE A 46 -2.39 4.23 -12.12
C ILE A 46 -1.97 3.01 -12.94
N ILE A 47 -1.80 1.84 -12.31
CA ILE A 47 -1.38 0.60 -12.98
C ILE A 47 -2.60 -0.13 -13.58
N PRO A 48 -2.50 -0.79 -14.75
CA PRO A 48 -3.51 -1.74 -15.23
C PRO A 48 -3.88 -2.81 -14.20
N ILE A 49 -5.07 -3.39 -14.32
CA ILE A 49 -5.55 -4.40 -13.36
C ILE A 49 -4.67 -5.65 -13.44
N GLU A 50 -4.30 -6.07 -14.64
CA GLU A 50 -3.47 -7.24 -14.91
C GLU A 50 -2.09 -7.08 -14.27
N GLU A 51 -1.45 -5.93 -14.48
CA GLU A 51 -0.15 -5.59 -13.88
C GLU A 51 -0.27 -5.42 -12.35
N SER A 52 -1.37 -4.85 -11.85
CA SER A 52 -1.64 -4.77 -10.40
C SER A 52 -1.74 -6.15 -9.76
N LEU A 53 -2.36 -7.11 -10.45
CA LEU A 53 -2.47 -8.50 -9.99
C LEU A 53 -1.11 -9.21 -9.99
N GLN A 54 -0.25 -8.92 -10.97
CA GLN A 54 1.13 -9.42 -10.97
C GLN A 54 1.97 -8.82 -9.84
N LEU A 55 1.83 -7.52 -9.59
CA LEU A 55 2.51 -6.82 -8.49
C LEU A 55 2.11 -7.39 -7.12
N ILE A 56 0.82 -7.48 -6.84
CA ILE A 56 0.33 -7.99 -5.55
C ILE A 56 0.65 -9.47 -5.34
N ALA A 57 0.82 -10.26 -6.40
CA ALA A 57 1.22 -11.66 -6.27
C ALA A 57 2.55 -11.81 -5.50
N GLN A 58 3.47 -10.85 -5.65
CA GLN A 58 4.78 -10.82 -5.00
C GLN A 58 4.77 -10.28 -3.57
N PHE A 59 3.64 -9.70 -3.11
CA PHE A 59 3.57 -9.10 -1.78
C PHE A 59 3.49 -10.17 -0.67
N PRO A 60 3.98 -9.87 0.54
CA PRO A 60 3.66 -10.68 1.72
C PRO A 60 2.16 -10.59 2.04
N MET A 61 1.62 -11.62 2.70
CA MET A 61 0.17 -11.77 2.89
C MET A 61 -0.51 -10.56 3.54
N PHE A 62 0.12 -9.94 4.54
CA PHE A 62 -0.45 -8.75 5.19
C PHE A 62 -0.58 -7.56 4.22
N LEU A 63 0.38 -7.38 3.32
CA LEU A 63 0.43 -6.25 2.40
C LEU A 63 -0.55 -6.43 1.23
N LYS A 64 -0.84 -7.69 0.85
CA LYS A 64 -1.92 -8.00 -0.10
C LYS A 64 -3.26 -7.45 0.40
N ALA A 65 -3.59 -7.69 1.67
CA ALA A 65 -4.82 -7.19 2.27
C ALA A 65 -4.88 -5.65 2.26
N VAL A 66 -3.78 -4.97 2.61
CA VAL A 66 -3.70 -3.50 2.56
C VAL A 66 -3.91 -2.97 1.13
N TYR A 67 -3.27 -3.61 0.14
CA TYR A 67 -3.35 -3.18 -1.26
C TYR A 67 -4.76 -3.25 -1.84
N VAL A 68 -5.52 -4.33 -1.57
CA VAL A 68 -6.88 -4.50 -2.12
C VAL A 68 -7.96 -3.84 -1.28
N ASN A 69 -7.64 -3.38 -0.07
CA ASN A 69 -8.63 -2.77 0.82
C ASN A 69 -9.32 -1.58 0.16
N GLY A 70 -10.65 -1.64 0.03
CA GLY A 70 -11.46 -0.61 -0.63
C GLY A 70 -11.25 -0.47 -2.14
N TRP A 71 -10.61 -1.44 -2.82
CA TRP A 71 -10.33 -1.32 -4.26
C TRP A 71 -11.61 -1.44 -5.10
N THR A 72 -11.86 -0.43 -5.95
CA THR A 72 -12.98 -0.42 -6.90
C THR A 72 -12.46 -0.38 -8.33
N ILE A 73 -12.72 -1.45 -9.09
CA ILE A 73 -12.19 -1.67 -10.45
C ILE A 73 -12.85 -0.77 -11.51
N ARG A 74 -14.04 -0.21 -11.22
CA ARG A 74 -14.84 0.56 -12.19
C ARG A 74 -14.39 2.02 -12.38
N LYS A 75 -13.29 2.45 -11.77
CA LYS A 75 -12.84 3.85 -11.80
C LYS A 75 -11.98 4.11 -13.05
N ASN A 76 -12.23 5.23 -13.74
CA ASN A 76 -11.34 5.71 -14.81
C ASN A 76 -9.93 5.91 -14.25
N ARG A 77 -8.93 5.25 -14.86
CA ARG A 77 -7.53 5.39 -14.46
C ARG A 77 -7.02 6.79 -14.80
N PRO A 78 -6.49 7.56 -13.81
CA PRO A 78 -5.87 8.84 -14.10
C PRO A 78 -4.59 8.62 -14.92
N LYS A 79 -4.44 9.38 -16.01
CA LYS A 79 -3.22 9.41 -16.81
C LYS A 79 -2.20 10.32 -16.14
N ILE A 80 -1.45 9.78 -15.18
CA ILE A 80 -0.37 10.49 -14.49
C ILE A 80 0.94 10.28 -15.25
N LYS A 81 1.61 11.39 -15.60
CA LYS A 81 2.90 11.37 -16.31
C LYS A 81 4.02 12.05 -15.52
N GLN A 82 3.67 12.87 -14.53
CA GLN A 82 4.64 13.60 -13.71
C GLN A 82 4.61 13.09 -12.28
N MET A 83 5.77 13.13 -11.62
CA MET A 83 5.90 12.72 -10.22
C MET A 83 5.06 13.60 -9.28
N ALA A 84 4.93 14.90 -9.59
CA ALA A 84 4.10 15.82 -8.80
C ALA A 84 2.64 15.37 -8.76
N ASP A 85 2.06 15.03 -9.92
CA ASP A 85 0.68 14.53 -10.02
C ASP A 85 0.49 13.22 -9.23
N PHE A 86 1.51 12.35 -9.21
CA PHE A 86 1.49 11.12 -8.42
C PHE A 86 1.47 11.42 -6.91
N ILE A 87 2.31 12.34 -6.45
CA ILE A 87 2.34 12.76 -5.04
C ILE A 87 0.99 13.35 -4.62
N ASP A 88 0.35 14.14 -5.49
CA ASP A 88 -0.98 14.67 -5.21
C ASP A 88 -2.06 13.59 -5.19
N LEU A 89 -1.93 12.54 -6.01
CA LEU A 89 -2.79 11.35 -5.91
C LEU A 89 -2.59 10.61 -4.58
N VAL A 90 -1.34 10.45 -4.11
CA VAL A 90 -1.04 9.85 -2.80
C VAL A 90 -1.71 10.66 -1.69
N ARG A 91 -1.58 11.99 -1.72
CA ARG A 91 -2.22 12.88 -0.73
C ARG A 91 -3.75 12.76 -0.72
N LYS A 92 -4.39 12.51 -1.87
CA LYS A 92 -5.85 12.27 -1.93
C LYS A 92 -6.28 10.98 -1.23
N HIS A 93 -5.39 10.02 -1.08
CA HIS A 93 -5.62 8.78 -0.34
C HIS A 93 -5.17 8.88 1.13
N ASP A 94 -4.47 9.95 1.52
CA ASP A 94 -4.15 10.27 2.93
C ASP A 94 -5.30 11.14 3.45
N GLY A 95 -6.27 10.48 4.10
CA GLY A 95 -7.52 11.10 4.55
C GLY A 95 -7.35 12.23 5.56
#